data_AF-A0A972QG81-F1
#
_entry.id   AF-A0A972QG81-F1
#
_cell.length_a   1.000
_cell.length_b   1.000
_cell.length_c   1.000
_cell.angle_alpha   90.00
_cell.angle_beta   90.00
_cell.angle_gamma   90.00
#
_symmetry.space_group_name_H-M   'P 1'
#
loop_
_entity.id
_entity.type
_entity.pdbx_description
1 polymer ?
#
loop_
_entity_poly.entity_id
_entity_poly.type
_entity_poly.pdbx_seq_one_letter_code
_entity_poly.pdbx_strand_id
1 'polypeptide(L)'
;MNCCSSDKNQDPRKAALCKRIDAIGWALFFIMIGILLLLPEGRVPETAWLLGAGIILLGGNVVRRLNGIKVDGVTAVLGILALGFGISGFFGVELPIFAILLILFGASIILKPLIASFSGKR
;
A
#
# COMPACT_ATOMS: atom_id res chain seq x y z
N MET A 1 -3.01 5.61 -4.48
CA MET A 1 -4.16 5.80 -3.57
C MET A 1 -5.24 6.56 -4.33
N ASN A 2 -6.18 5.86 -4.95
CA ASN A 2 -7.33 6.49 -5.61
C ASN A 2 -8.55 6.22 -4.74
N CYS A 3 -8.76 7.04 -3.71
CA CYS A 3 -10.01 7.01 -2.97
C CYS A 3 -11.16 7.39 -3.91
N CYS A 4 -12.02 6.39 -4.19
CA CYS A 4 -13.42 6.55 -4.56
C CYS A 4 -13.71 7.01 -6.00
N SER A 5 -13.27 6.23 -6.99
CA SER A 5 -13.66 6.44 -8.39
C SER A 5 -15.02 5.85 -8.78
N SER A 6 -15.73 5.13 -7.90
CA SER A 6 -16.98 4.46 -8.30
C SER A 6 -17.94 4.20 -7.13
N ASP A 7 -18.43 5.26 -6.51
CA ASP A 7 -19.68 5.18 -5.75
C ASP A 7 -20.37 6.54 -5.80
N LYS A 8 -21.44 6.65 -6.59
CA LYS A 8 -22.18 7.91 -6.77
C LYS A 8 -22.98 8.34 -5.53
N ASN A 9 -22.87 7.61 -4.42
CA ASN A 9 -23.69 7.80 -3.22
C ASN A 9 -22.84 7.84 -1.92
N GLN A 10 -21.61 8.34 -2.00
CA GLN A 10 -20.76 8.43 -0.81
C GLN A 10 -21.18 9.58 0.10
N ASP A 11 -21.44 9.26 1.37
CA ASP A 11 -21.57 10.24 2.44
C ASP A 11 -20.37 11.22 2.41
N PRO A 12 -20.61 12.54 2.43
CA PRO A 12 -19.53 13.54 2.37
C PRO A 12 -18.53 13.39 3.53
N ARG A 13 -18.97 12.83 4.66
CA ARG A 13 -18.08 12.50 5.80
C ARG A 13 -17.08 11.40 5.48
N LYS A 14 -17.48 10.35 4.75
CA LYS A 14 -16.61 9.23 4.37
C LYS A 14 -15.59 9.66 3.33
N ALA A 15 -15.99 10.49 2.37
CA ALA A 15 -15.09 11.09 1.39
C ALA A 15 -14.00 11.97 2.06
N ALA A 16 -14.41 12.81 3.02
CA ALA A 16 -13.47 13.63 3.79
C ALA A 16 -12.50 12.78 4.62
N LEU A 17 -12.97 11.68 5.22
CA LEU A 17 -12.12 10.76 5.98
C LEU A 17 -11.13 10.01 5.06
N CYS A 18 -11.57 9.58 3.87
CA CYS A 18 -10.68 8.96 2.87
C CYS A 18 -9.54 9.89 2.47
N LYS A 19 -9.86 11.16 2.19
CA LYS A 19 -8.86 12.18 1.86
C LYS A 19 -7.85 12.41 3.00
N ARG A 20 -8.31 12.40 4.26
CA ARG A 20 -7.42 12.51 5.43
C ARG A 20 -6.50 11.30 5.56
N ILE A 21 -7.03 10.08 5.42
CA ILE A 21 -6.23 8.85 5.47
C ILE A 21 -5.18 8.85 4.36
N ASP A 22 -5.54 9.28 3.16
CA ASP A 22 -4.58 9.41 2.05
C ASP A 22 -3.50 10.45 2.36
N ALA A 23 -3.88 11.64 2.83
CA ALA A 23 -2.92 12.69 3.20
C ALA A 23 -1.97 12.24 4.32
N ILE A 24 -2.50 11.56 5.34
CA ILE A 24 -1.72 10.99 6.44
C ILE A 24 -0.78 9.89 5.91
N GLY A 25 -1.26 9.00 5.05
CA GLY A 25 -0.45 7.95 4.44
C GLY A 25 0.73 8.51 3.65
N TRP A 26 0.49 9.54 2.81
CA TRP A 26 1.55 10.24 2.10
C TRP A 26 2.52 10.94 3.07
N ALA A 27 2.02 11.63 4.09
CA ALA A 27 2.85 12.28 5.08
C ALA A 27 3.77 11.29 5.81
N LEU A 28 3.24 10.15 6.28
CA LEU A 28 4.03 9.09 6.89
C LEU A 28 5.08 8.53 5.91
N PHE A 29 4.73 8.38 4.63
CA PHE A 29 5.65 7.88 3.62
C PHE A 29 6.84 8.83 3.41
N PHE A 30 6.59 10.13 3.31
CA PHE A 30 7.65 11.13 3.20
C PHE A 30 8.50 11.25 4.47
N ILE A 31 7.87 11.19 5.66
CA ILE A 31 8.60 11.19 6.94
C ILE A 31 9.52 9.97 7.00
N MET A 32 9.02 8.79 6.64
CA MET A 32 9.80 7.55 6.60
C MET A 32 10.98 7.67 5.63
N ILE A 33 10.76 8.17 4.41
CA ILE A 33 11.85 8.39 3.42
C ILE A 33 12.88 9.38 3.98
N GLY A 34 12.43 10.48 4.58
CA GLY A 34 13.33 11.47 5.19
C GLY A 34 14.20 10.86 6.29
N ILE A 35 13.63 9.99 7.12
CA ILE A 35 14.38 9.24 8.14
C ILE A 35 15.40 8.31 7.48
N LEU A 36 15.01 7.55 6.44
CA LEU A 36 15.92 6.65 5.73
C LEU A 36 17.08 7.40 5.08
N LEU A 37 16.85 8.60 4.53
CA LEU A 37 17.89 9.45 3.93
C LEU A 37 18.85 10.04 4.97
N LEU A 38 18.40 10.24 6.20
CA LEU A 38 19.26 10.70 7.30
C LEU A 38 20.17 9.58 7.83
N LEU A 39 19.85 8.31 7.54
CA LEU A 39 20.66 7.17 7.95
C LEU A 39 21.80 6.95 6.95
N PRO A 40 23.04 6.74 7.42
CA PRO A 40 24.16 6.42 6.54
C PRO A 40 23.94 5.07 5.85
N GLU A 41 24.36 5.01 4.59
CA GLU A 41 24.31 3.81 3.76
C GLU A 41 25.03 2.64 4.47
N GLY A 42 24.36 1.50 4.60
CA GLY A 42 24.88 0.30 5.28
C GLY A 42 24.32 0.02 6.68
N ARG A 43 23.51 0.90 7.26
CA ARG A 43 22.81 0.62 8.54
C ARG A 43 21.49 -0.13 8.39
N VAL A 44 20.83 -0.01 7.25
CA VAL A 44 19.51 -0.59 6.99
C VAL A 44 19.53 -1.37 5.68
N PRO A 45 18.92 -2.57 5.65
CA PRO A 45 18.81 -3.33 4.41
C PRO A 45 17.99 -2.56 3.38
N GLU A 46 18.31 -2.75 2.09
CA GLU A 46 17.58 -2.13 0.98
C GLU A 46 16.09 -2.48 0.96
N THR A 47 15.64 -3.50 1.70
CA THR A 47 14.23 -3.87 1.83
C THR A 47 13.49 -3.09 2.93
N ALA A 48 14.19 -2.32 3.76
CA ALA A 48 13.60 -1.60 4.90
C ALA A 48 12.53 -0.57 4.47
N TRP A 49 12.71 0.05 3.31
CA TRP A 49 11.72 0.98 2.77
C TRP A 49 10.45 0.25 2.29
N LEU A 50 10.56 -0.98 1.77
CA LEU A 50 9.38 -1.80 1.42
C LEU A 50 8.62 -2.23 2.66
N LEU A 51 9.34 -2.57 3.73
CA LEU A 51 8.73 -2.87 5.03
C LEU A 51 7.90 -1.68 5.52
N GLY A 52 8.50 -0.50 5.56
CA GLY A 52 7.81 0.72 6.00
C GLY A 52 6.66 1.12 5.07
N ALA A 53 6.84 1.03 3.76
CA ALA A 53 5.78 1.26 2.78
C ALA A 53 4.61 0.28 2.95
N GLY A 54 4.91 -1.01 3.18
CA GLY A 54 3.94 -2.05 3.48
C GLY A 54 3.15 -1.77 4.76
N ILE A 55 3.83 -1.35 5.84
CA ILE A 55 3.17 -0.95 7.10
C ILE A 55 2.23 0.23 6.87
N ILE A 56 2.65 1.25 6.13
CA ILE A 56 1.84 2.45 5.87
C ILE A 56 0.61 2.10 5.01
N LEU A 57 0.81 1.31 3.95
CA LEU A 57 -0.28 0.84 3.07
C LEU A 57 -1.28 -0.05 3.82
N LEU A 58 -0.78 -1.00 4.63
CA LEU A 58 -1.62 -1.90 5.41
C LEU A 58 -2.35 -1.14 6.53
N GLY A 59 -1.65 -0.25 7.24
CA GLY A 59 -2.20 0.58 8.31
C GLY A 59 -3.33 1.47 7.82
N GLY A 60 -3.16 2.13 6.67
CA GLY A 60 -4.22 2.91 6.04
C GLY A 60 -5.47 2.07 5.71
N ASN A 61 -5.29 0.83 5.27
CA ASN A 61 -6.40 -0.09 5.00
C ASN A 61 -7.07 -0.63 6.27
N VAL A 62 -6.31 -0.86 7.34
CA VAL A 62 -6.88 -1.23 8.65
C VAL A 62 -7.76 -0.11 9.18
N VAL A 63 -7.30 1.14 9.12
CA VAL A 63 -8.10 2.31 9.53
C VAL A 63 -9.37 2.45 8.68
N ARG A 64 -9.31 2.18 7.37
CA ARG A 64 -10.51 2.14 6.50
C ARG A 64 -11.48 1.04 6.91
N ARG A 65 -10.96 -0.16 7.24
CA ARG A 65 -11.77 -1.32 7.66
C ARG A 65 -12.51 -1.05 8.98
N LEU A 66 -11.84 -0.43 9.95
CA LEU A 66 -12.45 -0.06 11.23
C LEU A 66 -13.53 1.03 11.09
N ASN A 67 -13.40 1.92 10.10
CA ASN A 67 -14.36 2.99 9.83
C ASN A 67 -15.45 2.61 8.80
N GLY A 68 -15.52 1.34 8.37
CA GLY A 68 -16.52 0.88 7.40
C GLY A 68 -16.39 1.49 6.00
N ILE A 69 -15.20 1.97 5.64
CA ILE A 69 -14.91 2.51 4.30
C ILE A 69 -14.52 1.33 3.39
N LYS A 70 -15.04 1.31 2.15
CA LYS A 70 -14.67 0.31 1.13
C LYS A 70 -13.14 0.26 0.99
N VAL A 71 -12.58 -0.90 1.32
CA VAL A 71 -11.15 -1.17 1.25
C VAL A 71 -10.79 -1.44 -0.21
N ASP A 72 -9.78 -0.75 -0.74
CA ASP A 72 -9.27 -1.07 -2.07
C ASP A 72 -8.41 -2.34 -1.97
N GLY A 73 -8.98 -3.46 -2.41
CA GLY A 73 -8.35 -4.78 -2.35
C GLY A 73 -6.96 -4.81 -3.00
N VAL A 74 -6.72 -3.97 -4.01
CA VAL A 74 -5.40 -3.86 -4.64
C VAL A 74 -4.38 -3.32 -3.64
N THR A 75 -4.68 -2.22 -2.96
CA THR A 75 -3.77 -1.64 -1.94
C THR A 75 -3.56 -2.57 -0.74
N ALA A 76 -4.54 -3.38 -0.38
CA ALA A 76 -4.43 -4.33 0.72
C ALA A 76 -3.48 -5.48 0.36
N VAL A 77 -3.68 -6.08 -0.82
CA VAL A 77 -2.79 -7.13 -1.35
C VAL A 77 -1.37 -6.59 -1.53
N LEU A 78 -1.24 -5.39 -2.10
CA LEU A 78 0.07 -4.75 -2.29
C LEU A 78 0.77 -4.48 -0.95
N GLY A 79 0.04 -4.03 0.08
CA GLY A 79 0.58 -3.80 1.42
C GLY A 79 1.04 -5.08 2.11
N ILE A 80 0.27 -6.18 2.00
CA ILE A 80 0.64 -7.50 2.53
C ILE A 80 1.91 -8.02 1.85
N LEU A 81 1.96 -7.93 0.52
CA LEU A 81 3.12 -8.37 -0.24
C LEU A 81 4.35 -7.51 0.09
N ALA A 82 4.22 -6.18 0.12
CA ALA A 82 5.31 -5.28 0.49
C ALA A 82 5.84 -5.55 1.90
N LEU A 83 4.96 -5.86 2.86
CA LEU A 83 5.36 -6.31 4.20
C LEU A 83 6.13 -7.64 4.16
N GLY A 84 5.62 -8.64 3.44
CA GLY A 84 6.28 -9.94 3.30
C GLY A 84 7.68 -9.83 2.69
N PHE A 85 7.83 -9.01 1.63
CA PHE A 85 9.13 -8.76 1.00
C PHE A 85 10.05 -7.86 1.85
N GLY A 86 9.49 -6.94 2.64
CA GLY A 86 10.25 -6.17 3.60
C GLY A 86 10.89 -7.09 4.67
N ILE A 87 10.12 -8.04 5.18
CA ILE A 87 10.56 -9.02 6.17
C ILE A 87 11.60 -9.99 5.57
N SER A 88 11.47 -10.40 4.31
CA SER A 88 12.41 -11.36 3.71
C SER A 88 13.85 -10.84 3.63
N GLY A 89 14.06 -9.53 3.56
CA GLY A 89 15.42 -8.97 3.60
C GLY A 89 16.08 -9.09 4.99
N PHE A 90 15.31 -9.24 6.07
CA PHE A 90 15.87 -9.53 7.40
C PHE A 90 16.34 -11.00 7.53
N PHE A 91 15.86 -11.89 6.67
CA PHE A 91 16.30 -13.29 6.61
C PHE A 91 17.52 -13.50 5.70
N GLY A 92 18.13 -12.43 5.16
CA GLY A 92 19.33 -12.52 4.33
C GLY A 92 19.08 -13.08 2.93
N VAL A 93 17.82 -13.12 2.48
CA VAL A 93 17.49 -13.54 1.12
C VAL A 93 17.69 -12.36 0.18
N GLU A 94 18.72 -12.43 -0.66
CA GLU A 94 18.98 -11.46 -1.73
C GLU A 94 17.91 -11.58 -2.82
N LEU A 95 16.79 -10.92 -2.57
CA LEU A 95 15.67 -10.88 -3.50
C LEU A 95 15.87 -9.69 -4.44
N PRO A 96 15.81 -9.90 -5.78
CA PRO A 96 15.92 -8.81 -6.74
C PRO A 96 14.71 -7.88 -6.62
N ILE A 97 14.89 -6.81 -5.84
CA ILE A 97 13.86 -5.84 -5.44
C ILE A 97 13.16 -5.25 -6.67
N PHE A 98 13.93 -4.95 -7.72
CA PHE A 98 13.41 -4.43 -8.97
C PHE A 98 12.44 -5.40 -9.67
N ALA A 99 12.76 -6.69 -9.71
CA ALA A 99 11.89 -7.71 -10.28
C ALA A 99 10.58 -7.83 -9.48
N ILE A 100 10.67 -7.73 -8.15
CA ILE A 100 9.52 -7.75 -7.26
C ILE A 100 8.63 -6.52 -7.49
N LEU A 101 9.20 -5.32 -7.59
CA LEU A 101 8.45 -4.11 -7.92
C LEU A 101 7.72 -4.26 -9.26
N LEU A 102 8.39 -4.80 -10.27
CA LEU A 102 7.81 -5.00 -11.60
C LEU A 102 6.64 -6.01 -11.55
N ILE A 103 6.80 -7.11 -10.82
CA ILE A 103 5.75 -8.11 -10.61
C ILE A 103 4.56 -7.50 -9.87
N LEU A 104 4.81 -6.73 -8.80
CA LEU A 104 3.77 -6.02 -8.05
C LEU A 104 3.04 -4.99 -8.91
N PHE A 105 3.79 -4.22 -9.71
CA PHE A 105 3.23 -3.21 -10.59
C PHE A 105 2.38 -3.85 -11.68
N GLY A 106 2.89 -4.89 -12.35
CA GLY A 106 2.15 -5.69 -13.32
C GLY A 106 0.91 -6.35 -12.72
N ALA A 107 1.03 -6.98 -11.55
CA ALA A 107 -0.10 -7.59 -10.85
C ALA A 107 -1.16 -6.55 -10.47
N SER A 108 -0.77 -5.34 -10.05
CA SER A 108 -1.70 -4.26 -9.69
C SER A 108 -2.49 -3.74 -10.90
N ILE A 109 -1.89 -3.76 -12.09
CA ILE A 109 -2.54 -3.39 -13.35
C ILE A 109 -3.56 -4.46 -13.75
N ILE A 110 -3.27 -5.74 -13.52
CA ILE A 110 -4.13 -6.87 -13.88
C ILE A 110 -5.26 -7.10 -12.87
N LEU A 111 -5.00 -6.91 -11.57
CA LEU A 111 -6.01 -7.11 -10.52
C LEU A 111 -7.18 -6.12 -10.62
N LYS A 112 -6.93 -4.87 -11.04
CA LYS A 112 -7.97 -3.84 -11.20
C LYS A 112 -9.09 -4.26 -12.17
N PRO A 113 -8.80 -4.66 -13.43
CA PRO A 113 -9.81 -5.14 -14.37
C PRO A 113 -10.34 -6.53 -14.00
N LEU A 114 -9.53 -7.42 -13.40
CA LEU A 114 -10.01 -8.76 -13.01
C LEU A 114 -11.02 -8.72 -11.87
N ILE A 115 -10.77 -7.92 -10.82
CA ILE A 115 -11.71 -7.78 -9.69
C ILE A 115 -12.98 -7.05 -10.15
N ALA A 116 -12.85 -6.06 -11.05
CA ALA A 116 -14.00 -5.41 -11.68
C ALA A 116 -14.81 -6.38 -12.56
N SER A 117 -14.14 -7.30 -13.26
CA SER A 117 -14.78 -8.33 -14.10
C SER A 117 -15.47 -9.41 -13.27
N PHE A 118 -14.89 -9.81 -12.12
CA PHE A 118 -15.47 -10.85 -11.25
C PHE A 118 -16.69 -10.36 -10.45
N SER A 119 -16.80 -9.05 -10.18
CA SER A 119 -17.92 -8.44 -9.44
C SER A 119 -19.07 -7.95 -10.34
N GLY A 120 -19.15 -8.43 -11.58
CA GLY A 120 -20.24 -8.17 -12.53
C GLY A 120 -21.24 -9.31 -12.69
N LYS A 121 -21.20 -10.32 -11.81
CA LYS A 121 -22.14 -11.45 -11.83
C LYS A 121 -22.48 -11.91 -10.41
N ARG A 122 -23.39 -11.18 -9.77
CA ARG A 122 -24.48 -11.75 -8.97
C ARG A 122 -25.53 -10.68 -8.71
#